data_AF-F0RLC3-F1
#
_entry.id   AF-F0RLC3-F1
#
_cell.length_a   1.000
_cell.length_b   1.000
_cell.length_c   1.000
_cell.angle_alpha   90.00
_cell.angle_beta   90.00
_cell.angle_gamma   90.00
#
_symmetry.space_group_name_H-M   'P 1'
#
loop_
_entity.id
_entity.type
_entity.pdbx_description
1 polymer ?
#
loop_
_entity_poly.entity_id
_entity_poly.type
_entity_poly.pdbx_seq_one_letter_code
_entity_poly.pdbx_strand_id
1 'polypeptide(L)'
;MTRLRALLPTTLSLSAALALPTALADSVNCAGNLNSRTVRGDLQVRPGATCTVLNSRIEGDVELGRGARLVLRNSTVTGDVEGKEYAQASILGTLIQGDLSLERGQGGQLRNNRVRGDVEFEDNRGRMAFAANAVGGDLECAGNRWTYSFYNNSVSGRQQGQCVNWK
;
A
#
# COMPACT_ATOMS: atom_id res chain seq x y z
N MET A 1 60.25 -48.16 36.48
CA MET A 1 60.40 -46.79 35.94
C MET A 1 59.10 -46.38 35.29
N THR A 2 58.33 -45.58 36.02
CA THR A 2 56.92 -45.21 35.78
C THR A 2 56.84 -44.13 34.69
N ARG A 3 56.05 -44.33 33.63
CA ARG A 3 55.67 -43.25 32.70
C ARG A 3 54.17 -43.00 32.79
N LEU A 4 53.83 -41.91 33.47
CA LEU A 4 52.49 -41.36 33.60
C LEU A 4 52.09 -40.76 32.23
N ARG A 5 51.05 -41.31 31.57
CA ARG A 5 50.45 -40.71 30.38
C ARG A 5 49.28 -39.82 30.82
N ALA A 6 49.43 -38.52 30.65
CA ALA A 6 48.37 -37.54 30.84
C ALA A 6 47.35 -37.66 29.69
N LEU A 7 46.08 -37.89 30.02
CA LEU A 7 44.95 -37.82 29.09
C LEU A 7 44.32 -36.42 29.25
N LEU A 8 44.41 -35.58 28.23
CA LEU A 8 43.66 -34.33 28.15
C LEU A 8 42.23 -34.61 27.62
N PRO A 9 41.17 -34.08 28.25
CA PRO A 9 39.82 -34.20 27.73
C PRO A 9 39.61 -33.20 26.59
N THR A 10 39.35 -33.70 25.39
CA THR A 10 38.86 -32.90 24.25
C THR A 10 37.40 -32.52 24.52
N THR A 11 37.17 -31.27 24.91
CA THR A 11 35.82 -30.72 25.05
C THR A 11 35.21 -30.49 23.67
N LEU A 12 34.23 -31.32 23.30
CA LEU A 12 33.41 -31.14 22.10
C LEU A 12 32.39 -30.03 22.37
N SER A 13 32.68 -28.81 21.91
CA SER A 13 31.77 -27.68 21.99
C SER A 13 30.61 -27.88 21.01
N LEU A 14 29.44 -28.27 21.52
CA LEU A 14 28.21 -28.40 20.74
C LEU A 14 27.57 -27.01 20.58
N SER A 15 27.88 -26.32 19.49
CA SER A 15 27.24 -25.05 19.14
C SER A 15 25.81 -25.31 18.67
N ALA A 16 24.83 -25.09 19.56
CA ALA A 16 23.42 -25.10 19.19
C ALA A 16 23.12 -23.84 18.35
N ALA A 17 22.91 -24.01 17.05
CA ALA A 17 22.41 -22.95 16.20
C ALA A 17 20.93 -22.67 16.56
N LEU A 18 20.66 -21.53 17.19
CA LEU A 18 19.29 -21.05 17.35
C LEU A 18 18.73 -20.67 15.97
N ALA A 19 17.86 -21.51 15.42
CA ALA A 19 16.99 -21.10 14.32
C ALA A 19 15.94 -20.13 14.88
N LEU A 20 16.11 -18.83 14.60
CA LEU A 20 15.06 -17.85 14.89
C LEU A 20 13.89 -18.11 13.93
N PRO A 21 12.63 -18.15 14.41
CA PRO A 21 11.48 -18.22 13.52
C PRO A 21 11.44 -16.95 12.69
N THR A 22 11.57 -17.09 11.36
CA THR A 22 11.29 -16.01 10.41
C THR A 22 9.77 -15.80 10.37
N ALA A 23 9.30 -14.70 10.93
CA ALA A 23 7.91 -14.27 10.74
C ALA A 23 7.74 -13.86 9.26
N LEU A 24 7.21 -14.76 8.45
CA LEU A 24 6.81 -14.45 7.09
C LEU A 24 5.53 -13.61 7.15
N ALA A 25 5.56 -12.42 6.56
CA ALA A 25 4.38 -11.61 6.35
C ALA A 25 3.40 -12.39 5.44
N ASP A 26 2.17 -12.58 5.90
CA ASP A 26 1.15 -13.33 5.15
C ASP A 26 0.45 -12.38 4.17
N SER A 27 0.89 -12.44 2.90
CA SER A 27 0.33 -11.61 1.82
C SER A 27 -0.96 -12.22 1.28
N VAL A 28 -1.95 -11.37 0.98
CA VAL A 28 -3.31 -11.80 0.60
C VAL A 28 -3.60 -11.44 -0.85
N ASN A 29 -3.90 -12.46 -1.66
CA ASN A 29 -4.45 -12.30 -3.00
C ASN A 29 -5.98 -12.09 -2.93
N CYS A 30 -6.41 -10.85 -2.96
CA CYS A 30 -7.81 -10.47 -2.80
C CYS A 30 -8.60 -10.50 -4.12
N ALA A 31 -9.83 -11.02 -4.06
CA ALA A 31 -10.84 -10.93 -5.12
C ALA A 31 -12.27 -11.00 -4.55
N GLY A 32 -12.43 -10.51 -3.32
CA GLY A 32 -13.68 -10.58 -2.58
C GLY A 32 -13.67 -9.55 -1.48
N ASN A 33 -14.30 -9.88 -0.35
CA ASN A 33 -14.48 -8.92 0.74
C ASN A 33 -13.58 -9.25 1.92
N LEU A 34 -12.91 -8.23 2.46
CA LEU A 34 -12.26 -8.24 3.75
C LEU A 34 -12.95 -7.18 4.62
N ASN A 35 -13.41 -7.57 5.80
CA ASN A 35 -14.07 -6.66 6.73
C ASN A 35 -13.58 -6.92 8.16
N SER A 36 -13.15 -5.87 8.85
CA SER A 36 -12.64 -5.96 10.22
C SER A 36 -11.47 -6.95 10.36
N ARG A 37 -10.55 -6.96 9.39
CA ARG A 37 -9.39 -7.86 9.37
C ARG A 37 -8.07 -7.09 9.44
N THR A 38 -7.05 -7.78 9.96
CA THR A 38 -5.64 -7.38 9.79
C THR A 38 -4.97 -8.32 8.79
N VAL A 39 -4.37 -7.76 7.75
CA VAL A 39 -3.45 -8.44 6.82
C VAL A 39 -2.04 -8.07 7.26
N ARG A 40 -1.21 -9.06 7.61
CA ARG A 40 0.13 -8.86 8.19
C ARG A 40 1.24 -8.68 7.14
N GLY A 41 0.85 -8.39 5.91
CA GLY A 41 1.71 -8.22 4.75
C GLY A 41 0.93 -7.51 3.66
N ASP A 42 1.28 -7.79 2.42
CA ASP A 42 0.72 -7.08 1.27
C ASP A 42 -0.65 -7.61 0.89
N LEU A 43 -1.43 -6.76 0.24
CA LEU A 43 -2.72 -7.11 -0.35
C LEU A 43 -2.66 -6.89 -1.85
N GLN A 44 -2.60 -7.98 -2.60
CA GLN A 44 -2.67 -7.93 -4.06
C GLN A 44 -4.12 -8.09 -4.51
N VAL A 45 -4.68 -7.09 -5.19
CA VAL A 45 -5.97 -7.26 -5.87
C VAL A 45 -5.74 -8.00 -7.18
N ARG A 46 -6.35 -9.18 -7.33
CA ARG A 46 -6.16 -10.00 -8.54
C ARG A 46 -6.57 -9.25 -9.81
N PRO A 47 -5.89 -9.47 -10.96
CA PRO A 47 -6.27 -8.87 -12.23
C PRO A 47 -7.75 -9.10 -12.58
N GLY A 48 -8.43 -8.05 -13.03
CA GLY A 48 -9.86 -8.06 -13.37
C GLY A 48 -10.83 -8.28 -12.19
N ALA A 49 -10.32 -8.57 -10.99
CA ALA A 49 -11.14 -8.87 -9.83
C ALA A 49 -11.61 -7.59 -9.13
N THR A 50 -12.66 -7.73 -8.32
CA THR A 50 -13.05 -6.71 -7.34
C THR A 50 -12.60 -7.14 -5.96
N CYS A 51 -11.89 -6.26 -5.26
CA CYS A 51 -11.59 -6.42 -3.84
C CYS A 51 -12.23 -5.28 -3.05
N THR A 52 -13.00 -5.64 -2.02
CA THR A 52 -13.60 -4.68 -1.09
C THR A 52 -12.98 -4.88 0.28
N VAL A 53 -12.33 -3.84 0.79
CA VAL A 53 -11.66 -3.84 2.09
C VAL A 53 -12.30 -2.77 2.97
N LEU A 54 -12.92 -3.20 4.07
CA LEU A 54 -13.69 -2.36 4.98
C LEU A 54 -13.13 -2.47 6.40
N ASN A 55 -13.01 -1.36 7.11
CA ASN A 55 -12.69 -1.34 8.55
C ASN A 55 -11.46 -2.19 8.90
N SER A 56 -10.47 -2.25 8.02
CA SER A 56 -9.38 -3.22 8.08
C SER A 56 -8.02 -2.53 8.15
N ARG A 57 -7.00 -3.30 8.54
CA ARG A 57 -5.60 -2.87 8.58
C ARG A 57 -4.77 -3.75 7.66
N ILE A 58 -4.00 -3.12 6.77
CA ILE A 58 -3.02 -3.77 5.90
C ILE A 58 -1.66 -3.30 6.41
N GLU A 59 -0.82 -4.25 6.81
CA GLU A 59 0.51 -4.01 7.40
C GLU A 59 1.64 -4.05 6.36
N GLY A 60 1.28 -3.97 5.09
CA GLY A 60 2.17 -3.80 3.95
C GLY A 60 1.49 -2.95 2.88
N ASP A 61 1.75 -3.27 1.62
CA ASP A 61 1.28 -2.51 0.47
C ASP A 61 -0.07 -3.02 -0.05
N VAL A 62 -0.76 -2.20 -0.83
CA VAL A 62 -1.95 -2.60 -1.58
C VAL A 62 -1.68 -2.38 -3.06
N GLU A 63 -1.59 -3.46 -3.84
CA GLU A 63 -1.29 -3.37 -5.26
C GLU A 63 -2.47 -3.89 -6.12
N LEU A 64 -2.98 -3.02 -6.99
CA LEU A 64 -4.06 -3.35 -7.91
C LEU A 64 -3.50 -3.97 -9.20
N GLY A 65 -3.85 -5.23 -9.44
CA GLY A 65 -3.60 -5.86 -10.73
C GLY A 65 -4.34 -5.20 -11.89
N ARG A 66 -3.89 -5.46 -13.11
CA ARG A 66 -4.51 -4.95 -14.34
C ARG A 66 -6.03 -5.19 -14.38
N GLY A 67 -6.81 -4.15 -14.66
CA GLY A 67 -8.26 -4.20 -14.73
C GLY A 67 -8.95 -4.45 -13.38
N ALA A 68 -8.22 -4.44 -12.27
CA ALA A 68 -8.80 -4.65 -10.95
C ALA A 68 -9.67 -3.46 -10.51
N ARG A 69 -10.58 -3.75 -9.57
CA ARG A 69 -11.41 -2.77 -8.89
C ARG A 69 -11.15 -2.86 -7.39
N LEU A 70 -10.70 -1.76 -6.79
CA LEU A 70 -10.54 -1.64 -5.35
C LEU A 70 -11.62 -0.76 -4.75
N VAL A 71 -12.24 -1.24 -3.67
CA VAL A 71 -12.96 -0.41 -2.71
C VAL A 71 -12.23 -0.52 -1.38
N LEU A 72 -11.60 0.56 -0.92
CA LEU A 72 -10.86 0.60 0.34
C LEU A 72 -11.46 1.67 1.24
N ARG A 73 -12.14 1.25 2.32
CA ARG A 73 -12.93 2.16 3.15
C ARG A 73 -12.66 2.01 4.63
N ASN A 74 -12.59 3.14 5.33
CA ASN A 74 -12.41 3.22 6.80
C ASN A 74 -11.24 2.35 7.28
N SER A 75 -10.14 2.32 6.54
CA SER A 75 -9.06 1.35 6.73
C SER A 75 -7.73 2.06 6.96
N THR A 76 -6.70 1.30 7.32
CA THR A 76 -5.31 1.79 7.36
C THR A 76 -4.41 0.90 6.51
N VAL A 77 -3.56 1.51 5.68
CA VAL A 77 -2.48 0.86 4.95
C VAL A 77 -1.17 1.44 5.49
N THR A 78 -0.26 0.59 5.97
CA THR A 78 1.02 1.05 6.53
C THR A 78 2.10 1.28 5.49
N GLY A 79 1.98 0.64 4.33
CA GLY A 79 2.80 0.94 3.17
C GLY A 79 2.06 1.79 2.16
N ASP A 80 2.28 1.45 0.90
CA ASP A 80 1.84 2.18 -0.28
C ASP A 80 0.54 1.62 -0.85
N VAL A 81 -0.14 2.42 -1.65
CA VAL A 81 -1.25 1.96 -2.48
C VAL A 81 -0.92 2.24 -3.93
N GLU A 82 -0.78 1.19 -4.72
CA GLU A 82 -0.31 1.27 -6.09
C GLU A 82 -1.30 0.61 -7.06
N GLY A 83 -1.48 1.20 -8.23
CA GLY A 83 -2.30 0.60 -9.26
C GLY A 83 -1.92 1.03 -10.66
N LYS A 84 -1.68 0.04 -11.52
CA LYS A 84 -1.33 0.26 -12.93
C LYS A 84 -2.32 -0.46 -13.84
N GLU A 85 -2.85 0.25 -14.83
CA GLU A 85 -3.91 -0.26 -15.73
C GLU A 85 -5.17 -0.75 -14.99
N TYR A 86 -5.48 -0.18 -13.83
CA TYR A 86 -6.61 -0.59 -13.02
C TYR A 86 -7.96 -0.11 -13.62
N ALA A 87 -9.04 -0.80 -13.29
CA ALA A 87 -10.38 -0.43 -13.75
C ALA A 87 -11.05 0.61 -12.85
N GLN A 88 -10.93 0.47 -11.52
CA GLN A 88 -11.47 1.46 -10.59
C GLN A 88 -10.76 1.45 -9.25
N ALA A 89 -10.48 2.63 -8.67
CA ALA A 89 -10.00 2.77 -7.30
C ALA A 89 -10.92 3.71 -6.50
N SER A 90 -11.61 3.17 -5.48
CA SER A 90 -12.46 3.95 -4.57
C SER A 90 -11.91 3.89 -3.15
N ILE A 91 -11.16 4.91 -2.75
CA ILE A 91 -10.50 4.98 -1.44
C ILE A 91 -11.17 6.06 -0.59
N LEU A 92 -11.72 5.67 0.56
CA LEU A 92 -12.66 6.48 1.32
C LEU A 92 -12.39 6.41 2.84
N GLY A 93 -12.06 7.54 3.47
CA GLY A 93 -11.87 7.57 4.92
C GLY A 93 -10.67 6.73 5.38
N THR A 94 -9.63 6.61 4.55
CA THR A 94 -8.49 5.73 4.77
C THR A 94 -7.25 6.53 5.14
N LEU A 95 -6.44 5.98 6.05
CA LEU A 95 -5.07 6.43 6.31
C LEU A 95 -4.10 5.57 5.49
N ILE A 96 -3.34 6.21 4.61
CA ILE A 96 -2.21 5.60 3.89
C ILE A 96 -0.94 6.22 4.49
N GLN A 97 -0.07 5.38 5.04
CA GLN A 97 1.13 5.87 5.72
C GLN A 97 2.31 6.10 4.77
N GLY A 98 2.34 5.42 3.64
CA GLY A 98 3.25 5.73 2.54
C GLY A 98 2.58 6.57 1.47
N ASP A 99 2.85 6.22 0.23
CA ASP A 99 2.48 6.91 -1.00
C ASP A 99 1.22 6.32 -1.63
N LEU A 100 0.62 7.09 -2.54
CA LEU A 100 -0.49 6.64 -3.37
C LEU A 100 -0.19 6.96 -4.83
N SER A 101 0.13 5.93 -5.62
CA SER A 101 0.39 6.06 -7.06
C SER A 101 -0.65 5.30 -7.89
N LEU A 102 -1.32 6.01 -8.79
CA LEU A 102 -2.35 5.44 -9.65
C LEU A 102 -2.11 5.84 -11.11
N GLU A 103 -1.76 4.86 -11.93
CA GLU A 103 -1.35 5.03 -13.32
C GLU A 103 -2.27 4.33 -14.32
N ARG A 104 -2.55 5.01 -15.44
CA ARG A 104 -3.21 4.45 -16.65
C ARG A 104 -4.56 3.78 -16.35
N GLY A 105 -5.25 4.23 -15.31
CA GLY A 105 -6.51 3.68 -14.86
C GLY A 105 -7.76 4.28 -15.52
N GLN A 106 -8.90 3.65 -15.23
CA GLN A 106 -10.21 4.02 -15.77
C GLN A 106 -11.11 4.79 -14.77
N GLY A 107 -10.52 5.33 -13.70
CA GLY A 107 -11.17 6.30 -12.81
C GLY A 107 -11.50 5.77 -11.41
N GLY A 108 -12.29 6.54 -10.66
CA GLY A 108 -12.45 6.28 -9.22
C GLY A 108 -12.75 7.51 -8.38
N GLN A 109 -12.48 7.39 -7.08
CA GLN A 109 -12.65 8.48 -6.13
C GLN A 109 -11.70 8.34 -4.95
N LEU A 110 -11.16 9.48 -4.51
CA LEU A 110 -10.46 9.62 -3.24
C LEU A 110 -11.21 10.64 -2.38
N ARG A 111 -11.76 10.19 -1.26
CA ARG A 111 -12.47 11.08 -0.35
C ARG A 111 -12.14 10.88 1.12
N ASN A 112 -11.95 11.98 1.84
CA ASN A 112 -11.71 11.99 3.29
C ASN A 112 -10.48 11.15 3.68
N ASN A 113 -9.48 11.06 2.82
CA ASN A 113 -8.28 10.28 3.10
C ASN A 113 -7.19 11.14 3.73
N ARG A 114 -6.28 10.48 4.43
CA ARG A 114 -4.97 11.05 4.78
C ARG A 114 -3.90 10.19 4.16
N VAL A 115 -3.13 10.76 3.25
CA VAL A 115 -1.91 10.16 2.69
C VAL A 115 -0.74 10.89 3.33
N ARG A 116 0.17 10.15 3.98
CA ARG A 116 1.31 10.79 4.66
C ARG A 116 2.43 11.13 3.70
N GLY A 117 2.67 10.26 2.72
CA GLY A 117 3.64 10.50 1.67
C GLY A 117 3.06 11.27 0.50
N ASP A 118 3.60 10.97 -0.67
CA ASP A 118 3.30 11.60 -1.94
C ASP A 118 2.06 10.99 -2.59
N VAL A 119 1.47 11.74 -3.51
CA VAL A 119 0.34 11.28 -4.30
C VAL A 119 0.61 11.56 -5.76
N GLU A 120 0.53 10.50 -6.58
CA GLU A 120 0.84 10.55 -8.00
C GLU A 120 -0.31 9.99 -8.84
N PHE A 121 -0.71 10.74 -9.87
CA PHE A 121 -1.66 10.30 -10.88
C PHE A 121 -1.11 10.50 -12.27
N GLU A 122 -0.89 9.41 -13.00
CA GLU A 122 -0.37 9.48 -14.36
C GLU A 122 -1.26 8.81 -15.39
N ASP A 123 -1.43 9.45 -16.55
CA ASP A 123 -2.03 8.88 -17.76
C ASP A 123 -3.41 8.23 -17.60
N ASN A 124 -4.14 8.58 -16.54
CA ASN A 124 -5.45 8.03 -16.29
C ASN A 124 -6.49 8.65 -17.24
N ARG A 125 -7.45 7.83 -17.67
CA ARG A 125 -8.42 8.21 -18.72
C ARG A 125 -9.86 8.33 -18.23
N GLY A 126 -10.16 7.77 -17.06
CA GLY A 126 -11.49 7.81 -16.47
C GLY A 126 -11.84 9.15 -15.85
N ARG A 127 -12.96 9.21 -15.11
CA ARG A 127 -13.22 10.35 -14.20
C ARG A 127 -12.69 10.00 -12.80
N MET A 128 -11.99 10.93 -12.17
CA MET A 128 -11.63 10.85 -10.75
C MET A 128 -12.25 12.01 -9.98
N ALA A 129 -12.81 11.70 -8.82
CA ALA A 129 -13.28 12.68 -7.86
C ALA A 129 -12.33 12.73 -6.66
N PHE A 130 -11.93 13.93 -6.26
CA PHE A 130 -10.97 14.15 -5.19
C PHE A 130 -11.54 15.16 -4.20
N ALA A 131 -11.95 14.69 -3.02
CA ALA A 131 -12.58 15.58 -2.05
C ALA A 131 -12.10 15.34 -0.63
N ALA A 132 -11.81 16.42 0.10
CA ALA A 132 -11.50 16.35 1.53
C ALA A 132 -10.27 15.47 1.86
N ASN A 133 -9.27 15.41 0.98
CA ASN A 133 -8.05 14.65 1.25
C ASN A 133 -6.97 15.54 1.88
N ALA A 134 -6.15 14.97 2.76
CA ALA A 134 -4.93 15.58 3.27
C ALA A 134 -3.72 14.78 2.78
N VAL A 135 -2.82 15.44 2.05
CA VAL A 135 -1.58 14.88 1.51
C VAL A 135 -0.41 15.52 2.24
N GLY A 136 0.41 14.69 2.90
CA GLY A 136 1.58 15.13 3.67
C GLY A 136 2.79 15.44 2.79
N GLY A 137 2.92 14.78 1.65
CA GLY A 137 3.98 14.98 0.68
C GLY A 137 3.57 15.86 -0.50
N ASP A 138 4.27 15.64 -1.60
CA ASP A 138 4.01 16.26 -2.89
C ASP A 138 2.81 15.62 -3.58
N LEU A 139 2.21 16.39 -4.49
CA LEU A 139 1.11 15.94 -5.32
C LEU A 139 1.47 16.19 -6.78
N GLU A 140 1.49 15.12 -7.57
CA GLU A 140 1.86 15.14 -8.97
C GLU A 140 0.75 14.54 -9.86
N CYS A 141 0.47 15.23 -10.96
CA CYS A 141 -0.48 14.78 -11.96
C CYS A 141 0.05 15.04 -13.36
N ALA A 142 0.24 13.98 -14.14
CA ALA A 142 0.74 14.05 -15.50
C ALA A 142 -0.13 13.26 -16.48
N GLY A 143 -0.33 13.79 -17.69
CA GLY A 143 -0.94 13.02 -18.81
C GLY A 143 -2.41 12.58 -18.66
N ASN A 144 -3.08 12.91 -17.56
CA ASN A 144 -4.44 12.45 -17.32
C ASN A 144 -5.49 13.22 -18.15
N ARG A 145 -6.61 12.57 -18.48
CA ARG A 145 -7.77 13.17 -19.15
C ARG A 145 -8.99 13.20 -18.21
N TRP A 146 -9.13 14.25 -17.40
CA TRP A 146 -10.18 14.36 -16.37
C TRP A 146 -11.31 15.36 -16.70
N THR A 147 -12.52 15.08 -16.20
CA THR A 147 -13.51 16.12 -15.80
C THR A 147 -13.42 16.33 -14.30
N TYR A 148 -13.06 17.55 -13.90
CA TYR A 148 -12.64 17.91 -12.54
C TYR A 148 -13.79 17.88 -11.53
N SER A 149 -13.56 17.24 -10.39
CA SER A 149 -14.28 17.54 -9.15
C SER A 149 -13.27 17.46 -8.01
N PHE A 150 -12.61 18.58 -7.79
CA PHE A 150 -11.68 18.81 -6.69
C PHE A 150 -12.36 19.73 -5.70
N TYR A 151 -12.38 19.34 -4.43
CA TYR A 151 -12.98 20.17 -3.39
C TYR A 151 -12.33 19.91 -2.04
N ASN A 152 -11.85 20.97 -1.40
CA ASN A 152 -11.42 20.96 0.00
C ASN A 152 -10.24 20.00 0.26
N ASN A 153 -9.22 20.02 -0.61
CA ASN A 153 -8.01 19.20 -0.40
C ASN A 153 -6.89 20.06 0.21
N SER A 154 -6.07 19.45 1.07
CA SER A 154 -4.88 20.09 1.64
C SER A 154 -3.65 19.29 1.22
N VAL A 155 -2.65 19.98 0.67
CA VAL A 155 -1.37 19.40 0.28
C VAL A 155 -0.28 20.18 1.00
N SER A 156 0.57 19.48 1.75
CA SER A 156 1.67 20.07 2.50
C SER A 156 2.90 20.31 1.63
N GLY A 157 3.14 19.46 0.64
CA GLY A 157 4.21 19.59 -0.34
C GLY A 157 3.84 20.43 -1.56
N ARG A 158 4.64 20.27 -2.61
CA ARG A 158 4.47 20.93 -3.91
C ARG A 158 3.34 20.25 -4.69
N GLN A 159 2.62 21.07 -5.44
CA GLN A 159 1.67 20.59 -6.44
C GLN A 159 2.33 20.74 -7.82
N GLN A 160 2.22 19.74 -8.70
CA GLN A 160 2.93 19.70 -9.98
C GLN A 160 2.02 19.32 -11.17
N GLY A 161 2.41 19.69 -12.39
CA GLY A 161 1.67 19.32 -13.59
C GLY A 161 0.19 19.76 -13.58
N GLN A 162 -0.72 18.84 -13.86
CA GLN A 162 -2.17 19.10 -13.96
C GLN A 162 -2.84 19.38 -12.61
N CYS A 163 -2.11 19.22 -11.50
CA CYS A 163 -2.62 19.47 -10.16
C CYS A 163 -2.10 20.74 -9.49
N VAL A 164 -1.33 21.57 -10.20
CA VAL A 164 -1.03 22.93 -9.74
C VAL A 164 -2.35 23.71 -9.60
N ASN A 165 -2.63 24.25 -8.41
CA ASN A 165 -3.84 24.99 -8.03
C ASN A 165 -5.00 24.17 -7.42
N TRP A 166 -4.75 22.98 -6.88
CA TRP A 166 -5.74 22.27 -6.09
C TRP A 166 -5.91 22.90 -4.70
N LYS A 167 -7.08 23.51 -4.45
CA LYS A 167 -7.61 23.87 -3.12
C LYS A 167 -9.01 23.27 -2.96
#